data_AF-A0A194S980-F1
#
_entry.id   AF-A0A194S980-F1
#
_cell.length_a   1.000
_cell.length_b   1.000
_cell.length_c   1.000
_cell.angle_alpha   90.00
_cell.angle_beta   90.00
_cell.angle_gamma   90.00
#
_symmetry.space_group_name_H-M   'P 1'
#
loop_
_entity.id
_entity.type
_entity.pdbx_description
1 polymer ?
#
loop_
_entity_poly.entity_id
_entity_poly.type
_entity_poly.pdbx_seq_one_letter_code
_entity_poly.pdbx_strand_id
1 'polypeptide(L)'
;MQRAVPVPLPRLLALLPRNGLGASVYESRWAGKGLPVPTSSAASTGDNSCRWEVKKVKLTPADNGKLHGRAYGVHFWKGKRTTPADKDYEPIRHASKYLWQAAVPPPLLVEQARQAAARAPAPDAAAEA
;
A
#
# COMPACT_ATOMS: atom_id res chain seq x y z
N MET A 1 -8.56 1.80 -13.80
CA MET A 1 -7.92 1.99 -12.49
C MET A 1 -6.43 1.66 -12.63
N GLN A 2 -5.50 2.58 -12.30
CA GLN A 2 -4.08 2.23 -12.34
C GLN A 2 -3.76 1.28 -11.17
N ARG A 3 -3.67 -0.01 -11.49
CA ARG A 3 -3.42 -1.08 -10.53
C ARG A 3 -1.90 -1.20 -10.39
N ALA A 4 -1.37 -0.94 -9.20
CA ALA A 4 0.06 -1.13 -8.91
C ALA A 4 0.32 -2.52 -8.36
N VAL A 5 1.53 -3.05 -8.55
CA VAL A 5 1.95 -4.30 -7.90
C VAL A 5 2.00 -4.09 -6.38
N PRO A 6 1.27 -4.89 -5.59
CA PRO A 6 1.31 -4.78 -4.14
C PRO A 6 2.62 -5.38 -3.60
N VAL A 7 3.29 -4.70 -2.68
CA VAL A 7 4.63 -5.08 -2.19
C VAL A 7 4.72 -4.98 -0.66
N PRO A 8 5.71 -5.61 0.01
CA PRO A 8 5.93 -5.42 1.44
C PRO A 8 6.11 -3.93 1.80
N LEU A 9 5.62 -3.50 2.97
CA LEU A 9 5.60 -2.09 3.34
C LEU A 9 6.97 -1.41 3.31
N PRO A 10 8.08 -2.01 3.83
CA PRO A 10 9.39 -1.36 3.76
C PRO A 10 9.83 -1.06 2.32
N ARG A 11 9.52 -1.97 1.39
CA ARG A 11 9.82 -1.78 -0.04
C ARG A 11 8.95 -0.70 -0.66
N LEU A 12 7.66 -0.67 -0.33
CA LEU A 12 6.73 0.37 -0.77
C LEU A 12 7.21 1.76 -0.33
N LEU A 13 7.55 1.90 0.96
CA LEU A 13 7.99 3.16 1.54
C LEU A 13 9.28 3.68 0.90
N ALA A 14 10.25 2.78 0.64
CA ALA A 14 11.49 3.15 -0.04
C ALA A 14 11.29 3.67 -1.49
N LEU A 15 10.16 3.34 -2.12
CA LEU A 15 9.81 3.79 -3.47
C LEU A 15 9.02 5.10 -3.48
N LEU A 16 8.54 5.55 -2.32
CA LEU A 16 7.79 6.79 -2.18
C LEU A 16 8.73 7.97 -1.86
N PRO A 17 8.34 9.20 -2.24
CA PRO A 17 9.08 10.40 -1.85
C PRO A 17 9.30 10.45 -0.33
N ARG A 18 10.50 10.84 0.11
CA ARG A 18 10.86 10.97 1.53
C ARG A 18 10.55 9.71 2.36
N ASN A 19 10.79 8.53 1.79
CA ASN A 19 10.49 7.23 2.38
C ASN A 19 9.00 7.05 2.76
N GLY A 20 8.09 7.73 2.05
CA GLY A 20 6.65 7.65 2.28
C GLY A 20 6.15 8.46 3.48
N LEU A 21 6.94 9.39 4.04
CA LEU A 21 6.44 10.31 5.07
C LEU A 21 5.27 11.15 4.53
N GLY A 22 4.15 11.14 5.26
CA GLY A 22 2.90 11.79 4.86
C GLY A 22 2.06 10.98 3.86
N ALA A 23 2.56 9.85 3.36
CA ALA A 23 1.82 9.02 2.44
C ALA A 23 0.67 8.28 3.15
N SER A 24 -0.44 8.13 2.42
CA SER A 24 -1.53 7.23 2.78
C SER A 24 -1.27 5.84 2.20
N VAL A 25 -1.17 4.84 3.06
CA VAL A 25 -0.93 3.44 2.66
C VAL A 25 -2.03 2.53 3.21
N TYR A 26 -2.29 1.41 2.54
CA TYR A 26 -3.30 0.44 2.95
C TYR A 26 -2.87 -0.98 2.61
N GLU A 27 -3.39 -1.96 3.34
CA GLU A 27 -3.18 -3.36 3.00
C GLU A 27 -3.98 -3.73 1.75
N SER A 28 -3.35 -4.38 0.78
CA SER A 28 -3.99 -4.74 -0.49
C SER A 28 -5.19 -5.66 -0.31
N ARG A 29 -5.18 -6.47 0.75
CA ARG A 29 -6.30 -7.35 1.09
C ARG A 29 -7.55 -6.60 1.51
N TRP A 30 -7.44 -5.34 1.97
CA TRP A 30 -8.61 -4.55 2.33
C TRP A 30 -9.45 -4.26 1.09
N ALA A 31 -8.81 -3.87 -0.01
CA ALA A 31 -9.46 -3.71 -1.30
C ALA A 31 -10.09 -5.03 -1.79
N GLY A 32 -9.38 -6.15 -1.67
CA GLY A 32 -9.91 -7.48 -2.03
C GLY A 32 -11.09 -7.94 -1.17
N LYS A 33 -11.27 -7.37 0.03
CA LYS A 33 -12.42 -7.59 0.92
C LYS A 33 -13.55 -6.58 0.72
N GLY A 34 -13.45 -5.69 -0.27
CA GLY A 34 -14.43 -4.62 -0.51
C GLY A 34 -14.42 -3.52 0.55
N LEU A 35 -13.36 -3.42 1.37
CA LEU A 35 -13.22 -2.30 2.29
C LEU A 35 -12.89 -1.02 1.51
N PRO A 36 -13.41 0.14 1.93
CA PRO A 36 -13.09 1.41 1.29
C PRO A 36 -11.61 1.69 1.50
N VAL A 37 -10.84 1.83 0.42
CA VAL A 37 -9.41 2.17 0.46
C VAL A 37 -9.18 3.48 -0.30
N PRO A 38 -8.18 4.28 0.08
CA PRO A 38 -7.91 5.52 -0.64
C PRO A 38 -7.40 5.18 -2.05
N THR A 39 -8.12 5.62 -3.08
CA THR A 39 -7.69 5.48 -4.47
C THR A 39 -7.56 6.86 -5.10
N SER A 40 -6.59 7.01 -6.01
CA SER A 40 -6.31 8.28 -6.71
C SER A 40 -7.47 8.81 -7.57
N SER A 41 -8.58 8.07 -7.71
CA SER A 41 -9.68 8.35 -8.66
C SER A 41 -10.91 9.00 -8.02
N ALA A 42 -10.94 9.24 -6.72
CA ALA A 42 -12.14 9.78 -6.07
C ALA A 42 -11.78 10.93 -5.13
N ALA A 43 -12.17 12.13 -5.55
CA ALA A 43 -12.16 13.38 -4.79
C ALA A 43 -13.03 13.33 -3.50
N SER A 44 -13.55 12.15 -3.11
CA SER A 44 -14.50 11.96 -2.01
C SER A 44 -14.21 10.71 -1.15
N THR A 45 -13.13 9.96 -1.42
CA THR A 45 -12.78 8.74 -0.62
C THR A 45 -11.87 9.07 0.57
N GLY A 46 -11.55 10.35 0.78
CA GLY A 46 -10.82 10.82 1.95
C GLY A 46 -11.57 10.57 3.26
N ASP A 47 -12.91 10.65 3.24
CA ASP A 47 -13.68 10.72 4.49
C ASP A 47 -14.10 9.37 5.06
N ASN A 48 -14.07 8.29 4.27
CA ASN A 48 -14.53 6.96 4.70
C ASN A 48 -13.57 5.81 4.36
N SER A 49 -12.29 6.10 4.08
CA SER A 49 -11.30 5.06 3.75
C SER A 49 -10.61 4.44 4.96
N CYS A 50 -10.27 3.15 4.85
CA CYS A 50 -9.33 2.44 5.69
C CYS A 50 -7.91 2.71 5.18
N ARG A 51 -7.09 3.38 6.00
CA ARG A 51 -5.72 3.75 5.65
C ARG A 51 -4.83 3.95 6.86
N TRP A 52 -3.53 3.93 6.62
CA TRP A 52 -2.51 4.43 7.52
C TRP A 52 -1.91 5.70 6.93
N GLU A 53 -1.81 6.76 7.73
CA GLU A 53 -1.02 7.93 7.39
C GLU A 53 0.35 7.82 8.03
N VAL A 54 1.38 7.68 7.22
CA VAL A 54 2.75 7.44 7.69
C VAL A 54 3.33 8.72 8.29
N LYS A 55 3.78 8.65 9.54
CA LYS A 55 4.37 9.80 10.28
C LYS A 55 5.86 9.63 10.55
N LYS A 56 6.34 8.38 10.68
CA LYS A 56 7.75 8.08 10.94
C LYS A 56 8.15 6.76 10.31
N VAL A 57 9.34 6.73 9.74
CA VAL A 57 9.87 5.56 9.07
C VAL A 57 11.32 5.34 9.50
N LYS A 58 11.66 4.09 9.79
CA LYS A 58 13.02 3.62 10.03
C LYS A 58 13.28 2.46 9.09
N LEU A 59 13.96 2.71 7.97
CA LEU A 59 14.38 1.67 7.04
C LEU A 59 15.84 1.30 7.31
N THR A 60 16.15 0.02 7.18
CA THR A 60 17.50 -0.53 7.34
C THR A 60 17.74 -1.49 6.19
N PRO A 61 18.77 -1.26 5.36
CA PRO A 61 19.18 -2.24 4.36
C PRO A 61 19.68 -3.50 5.08
N ALA A 62 19.34 -4.66 4.54
CA ALA A 62 19.81 -5.95 5.02
C ALA A 62 20.93 -6.46 4.10
N ASP A 63 21.81 -7.30 4.64
CA ASP A 63 22.97 -7.84 3.90
C ASP A 63 22.58 -8.68 2.67
N ASN A 64 21.37 -9.22 2.65
CA ASN A 64 20.82 -9.99 1.54
C ASN A 64 20.16 -9.11 0.44
N GLY A 65 20.39 -7.80 0.45
CA GLY A 65 19.80 -6.84 -0.49
C GLY A 65 18.32 -6.55 -0.26
N LYS A 66 17.69 -7.11 0.79
CA LYS A 66 16.31 -6.77 1.17
C LYS A 66 16.27 -5.52 2.04
N LEU A 67 15.11 -4.88 2.09
CA LEU A 67 14.82 -3.77 3.00
C LEU A 67 14.02 -4.27 4.19
N HIS A 68 14.57 -4.07 5.38
CA HIS A 68 13.83 -4.18 6.63
C HIS A 68 13.46 -2.80 7.13
N GLY A 69 12.45 -2.73 7.99
CA GLY A 69 12.11 -1.45 8.57
C GLY A 69 10.88 -1.48 9.46
N ARG A 70 10.79 -0.46 10.29
CA ARG A 70 9.62 -0.15 11.11
C ARG A 70 9.02 1.14 10.59
N ALA A 71 7.70 1.13 10.43
CA ALA A 71 6.93 2.31 10.09
C ALA A 71 5.95 2.61 11.22
N TYR A 72 5.65 3.88 11.40
CA TYR A 72 4.71 4.38 12.38
C TYR A 72 3.78 5.36 11.70
N GLY A 73 2.51 5.36 12.10
CA GLY A 73 1.51 6.20 11.50
C GLY A 73 0.25 6.33 12.33
N VAL A 74 -0.70 7.06 11.78
CA VAL A 74 -2.05 7.19 12.32
C VAL A 74 -2.96 6.26 11.52
N HIS A 75 -3.67 5.39 12.22
CA HIS A 75 -4.62 4.48 11.62
C HIS A 75 -6.00 5.12 11.52
N PHE A 76 -6.56 5.05 10.32
CA PHE A 76 -7.93 5.43 10.02
C PHE A 76 -8.66 4.18 9.56
N TRP A 77 -9.76 3.87 10.23
CA TRP A 77 -10.63 2.77 9.89
C TRP A 77 -11.97 3.33 9.44
N LYS A 78 -12.29 3.13 8.15
CA LYS A 78 -13.49 3.70 7.51
C LYS A 78 -13.65 5.19 7.82
N GLY A 79 -12.57 5.96 7.64
CA GLY A 79 -12.55 7.41 7.92
C GLY A 79 -12.33 7.80 9.38
N LYS A 80 -12.69 6.93 10.33
CA LYS A 80 -12.51 7.21 11.76
C LYS A 80 -11.07 6.95 12.19
N ARG A 81 -10.42 7.96 12.77
CA ARG A 81 -9.11 7.77 13.43
C ARG A 81 -9.26 6.77 14.58
N THR A 82 -8.50 5.68 14.56
CA THR A 82 -8.45 4.68 15.64
C THR A 82 -7.24 4.84 16.53
N THR A 83 -6.15 5.44 16.03
CA THR A 83 -5.01 5.76 16.89
C THR A 83 -5.46 6.78 17.94
N PRO A 84 -5.22 6.53 19.24
CA PRO A 84 -5.67 7.39 20.33
C PRO A 84 -5.25 8.86 20.13
N ALA A 85 -6.09 9.79 20.59
CA ALA A 85 -5.86 11.22 20.38
C ALA A 85 -4.62 11.73 21.15
N ASP A 86 -4.28 11.08 22.27
CA ASP A 86 -3.09 11.32 23.09
C ASP A 86 -1.78 10.86 22.41
N LYS A 87 -1.85 10.13 21.31
CA LYS A 87 -0.68 9.62 20.58
C LYS A 87 -0.59 10.23 19.19
N ASP A 88 0.57 10.79 18.86
CA ASP A 88 0.84 11.31 17.52
C ASP A 88 0.84 10.21 16.44
N TYR A 89 1.28 9.00 16.79
CA TYR A 89 1.35 7.84 15.90
C TYR A 89 1.57 6.54 16.69
N GLU A 90 1.31 5.41 16.04
CA GLU A 90 1.56 4.07 16.57
C GLU A 90 2.30 3.19 15.54
N PRO A 91 2.97 2.09 15.95
CA PRO A 91 3.66 1.22 15.01
C PRO A 91 2.69 0.52 14.06
N ILE A 92 3.00 0.58 12.75
CA ILE A 92 2.26 -0.14 11.72
C ILE A 92 2.61 -1.62 11.82
N ARG A 93 1.65 -2.43 12.26
CA ARG A 93 1.84 -3.88 12.44
C ARG A 93 1.78 -4.61 11.10
N HIS A 94 2.39 -5.80 11.04
CA HIS A 94 2.35 -6.68 9.88
C HIS A 94 2.91 -6.08 8.58
N ALA A 95 3.78 -5.07 8.69
CA ALA A 95 4.44 -4.38 7.59
C ALA A 95 5.11 -5.33 6.57
N SER A 96 5.73 -6.42 7.03
CA SER A 96 6.38 -7.43 6.19
C SER A 96 5.49 -8.64 5.86
N LYS A 97 4.42 -8.88 6.63
CA LYS A 97 3.54 -10.04 6.47
C LYS A 97 2.54 -9.85 5.34
N TYR A 98 1.97 -8.65 5.21
CA TYR A 98 1.01 -8.35 4.16
C TYR A 98 1.64 -7.54 3.04
N LEU A 99 0.96 -7.53 1.88
CA LEU A 99 1.30 -6.67 0.77
C LEU A 99 0.51 -5.38 0.87
N TRP A 100 1.19 -4.27 0.60
CA TRP A 100 0.71 -2.92 0.79
C TRP A 100 0.66 -2.17 -0.52
N GLN A 101 -0.22 -1.18 -0.56
CA GLN A 101 -0.34 -0.20 -1.64
C GLN A 101 -0.40 1.20 -1.03
N ALA A 102 -0.08 2.19 -1.86
CA ALA A 102 -0.20 3.60 -1.53
C ALA A 102 -1.39 4.18 -2.28
N ALA A 103 -2.07 5.15 -1.67
CA ALA A 103 -3.16 5.90 -2.29
C ALA A 103 -2.71 6.53 -3.63
N VAL A 104 -1.49 7.05 -3.62
CA VAL A 104 -0.75 7.48 -4.81
C VAL A 104 0.37 6.44 -5.03
N PRO A 105 0.19 5.49 -5.96
CA PRO A 105 1.18 4.45 -6.17
C PRO A 105 2.46 5.02 -6.80
N PRO A 106 3.64 4.49 -6.44
CA PRO A 106 4.89 4.90 -7.08
C PRO A 106 4.91 4.42 -8.55
N PRO A 107 5.38 5.25 -9.51
CA PRO A 107 5.35 4.93 -10.95
C PRO A 107 5.99 3.58 -11.30
N LEU A 108 7.08 3.22 -10.61
CA LEU A 108 7.78 1.95 -10.81
C LEU A 108 6.85 0.74 -10.63
N LEU A 109 5.99 0.75 -9.60
CA LEU A 109 5.08 -0.36 -9.32
C LEU A 109 3.88 -0.39 -10.27
N VAL A 110 3.50 0.76 -10.83
CA VAL A 110 2.48 0.84 -11.89
C VAL A 110 3.02 0.23 -13.18
N GLU A 111 4.25 0.57 -13.55
CA GLU A 111 4.89 0.05 -14.76
C GLU A 111 5.12 -1.46 -14.66
N GLN A 112 5.60 -1.96 -13.53
CA GLN A 112 5.72 -3.40 -13.29
C GLN A 112 4.38 -4.13 -13.43
N ALA A 113 3.28 -3.53 -12.99
CA ALA A 113 1.95 -4.13 -13.13
C ALA A 113 1.51 -4.18 -14.60
N ARG A 114 1.80 -3.14 -15.39
CA ARG A 114 1.53 -3.12 -16.83
C ARG A 114 2.33 -4.19 -17.56
N GLN A 115 3.62 -4.30 -17.25
CA GLN A 115 4.49 -5.32 -17.83
C GLN A 115 4.04 -6.74 -17.46
N ALA A 116 3.65 -6.97 -16.20
CA ALA A 116 3.10 -8.25 -15.78
C ALA A 116 1.80 -8.58 -16.52
N ALA A 117 0.92 -7.61 -16.73
CA ALA A 117 -0.31 -7.79 -17.48
C ALA A 117 -0.06 -8.08 -18.96
N ALA A 118 0.92 -7.41 -19.58
CA ALA A 118 1.30 -7.65 -20.98
C ALA A 118 1.97 -9.02 -21.20
N ARG A 119 2.59 -9.60 -20.16
CA ARG A 119 3.20 -10.94 -20.20
C ARG A 119 2.25 -12.06 -19.79
N ALA A 120 1.04 -11.73 -19.32
CA ALA A 120 0.07 -12.75 -18.99
C ALA A 120 -0.36 -13.47 -20.27
N PRO A 121 -0.24 -14.81 -20.36
CA PRO A 121 -0.77 -15.55 -21.49
C PRO A 121 -2.27 -15.29 -21.62
N ALA A 122 -2.77 -15.20 -22.86
CA ALA A 122 -4.20 -15.09 -23.11
C ALA A 122 -4.93 -16.25 -22.40
N PRO A 123 -6.09 -16.02 -21.76
CA PRO A 123 -6.87 -17.12 -21.22
C PRO A 123 -7.16 -18.09 -22.36
N ASP A 124 -6.77 -19.35 -22.15
CA ASP A 124 -6.90 -20.44 -23.11
C ASP A 124 -8.33 -20.49 -23.63
N ALA A 125 -8.51 -20.36 -24.95
CA ALA A 125 -9.78 -20.59 -25.63
C ALA A 125 -10.04 -22.11 -25.73
N ALA A 126 -9.99 -22.80 -24.60
CA ALA A 126 -10.09 -24.25 -24.49
C ALA A 126 -11.21 -24.63 -23.51
N ALA A 127 -12.45 -24.40 -23.92
CA ALA A 127 -13.62 -25.04 -23.33
C ALA A 127 -14.80 -25.00 -24.33
N GLU A 128 -14.63 -25.57 -25.51
CA GLU A 128 -15.77 -26.11 -26.28
C GLU A 128 -15.26 -27.22 -27.20
N ALA A 129 -15.39 -28.47 -26.75
CA ALA A 129 -15.33 -29.70 -27.54
C ALA A 129 -16.20 -30.74 -26.84
#